data_AF-A0A3B9FVK1-F1
#
_entry.id   AF-A0A3B9FVK1-F1
#
_cell.length_a   1.000
_cell.length_b   1.000
_cell.length_c   1.000
_cell.angle_alpha   90.00
_cell.angle_beta   90.00
_cell.angle_gamma   90.00
#
_symmetry.space_group_name_H-M   'P 1'
#
loop_
_entity.id
_entity.type
_entity.pdbx_description
1 polymer ?
#
loop_
_entity_poly.entity_id
_entity_poly.type
_entity_poly.pdbx_seq_one_letter_code
_entity_poly.pdbx_strand_id
1 'polypeptide(L)'
;MVVLLIAAFFLYRIRHRVLPSNDITLEFTEANAGIDGMAAWLAAYADLVLVPDNSYAPDAALKKYLSIPEPEKPMEKMQWNANVARSYLNTGKPEESFPYFKEYFRIAEENPAAIRSNKFNKEYYRFILETYGISYMRQGEIANCLNRHTPESCIFPIQGGGIHADTMGAANAFRIYRSILAEDPGDHEAVWLLNVSAMALG
;
A
#
# COMPACT_ATOMS: atom_id res chain seq x y z
N MET A 1 -8.36 24.10 -23.65
CA MET A 1 -9.06 24.41 -22.37
C MET A 1 -8.95 23.30 -21.32
N VAL A 2 -8.87 22.02 -21.67
CA VAL A 2 -8.81 20.90 -20.69
C VAL A 2 -7.42 20.75 -20.01
N VAL A 3 -6.33 21.07 -20.72
CA VAL A 3 -4.95 20.95 -20.19
C VAL A 3 -4.67 21.96 -19.06
N LEU A 4 -5.31 23.13 -19.07
CA LEU A 4 -5.17 24.14 -18.01
C LEU A 4 -5.91 23.75 -16.72
N LEU A 5 -6.99 22.95 -16.81
CA LEU A 5 -7.74 22.49 -15.64
C LEU A 5 -7.01 21.36 -14.89
N ILE A 6 -6.29 20.47 -15.59
CA ILE A 6 -5.51 19.40 -14.96
C ILE A 6 -4.25 19.96 -14.29
N ALA A 7 -3.57 20.93 -14.93
CA ALA A 7 -2.46 21.65 -14.32
C ALA A 7 -2.92 22.48 -13.11
N ALA A 8 -4.09 23.12 -13.18
CA ALA A 8 -4.69 23.80 -12.03
C ALA A 8 -5.09 22.83 -10.92
N PHE A 9 -5.57 21.62 -11.22
CA PHE A 9 -5.91 20.61 -10.21
C PHE A 9 -4.66 20.02 -9.54
N PHE A 10 -3.58 19.79 -10.29
CA PHE A 10 -2.29 19.37 -9.73
C PHE A 10 -1.62 20.49 -8.92
N LEU A 11 -1.62 21.73 -9.41
CA LEU A 11 -1.09 22.89 -8.66
C LEU A 11 -1.96 23.24 -7.44
N TYR A 12 -3.28 23.05 -7.52
CA TYR A 12 -4.19 23.20 -6.38
C TYR A 12 -3.93 22.14 -5.31
N ARG A 13 -3.69 20.88 -5.71
CA ARG A 13 -3.38 19.78 -4.79
C ARG A 13 -1.98 19.89 -4.17
N ILE A 14 -1.02 20.51 -4.86
CA ILE A 14 0.32 20.81 -4.33
C ILE A 14 0.28 22.02 -3.38
N ARG A 15 -0.59 23.01 -3.64
CA ARG A 15 -0.71 24.24 -2.83
C ARG A 15 -1.61 24.09 -1.60
N HIS A 16 -2.43 23.04 -1.54
CA HIS A 16 -3.27 22.68 -0.40
C HIS A 16 -2.94 21.28 0.13
N ARG A 17 -1.66 20.98 0.39
CA ARG A 17 -1.34 20.16 1.56
C ARG A 17 -1.78 20.97 2.78
N VAL A 18 -3.06 20.85 3.13
CA VAL A 18 -3.59 21.40 4.37
C VAL A 18 -3.00 20.55 5.49
N LEU A 19 -1.79 20.89 5.92
CA LEU A 19 -1.58 20.89 7.36
C LEU A 19 -2.52 21.98 7.86
N PRO A 20 -3.46 21.69 8.78
CA PRO A 20 -4.32 22.73 9.32
C PRO A 20 -3.43 23.88 9.79
N SER A 21 -3.74 25.10 9.36
CA SER A 21 -3.02 26.34 9.71
C SER A 21 -3.21 26.74 11.18
N ASN A 22 -3.46 25.76 12.05
CA ASN A 22 -3.34 25.90 13.48
C ASN A 22 -1.87 25.64 13.79
N ASP A 23 -1.04 26.68 13.65
CA ASP A 23 0.32 26.62 14.19
C ASP A 23 0.17 26.35 15.70
N ILE A 24 0.41 25.09 16.11
CA ILE A 24 0.54 24.74 17.51
C ILE A 24 1.87 25.34 17.96
N THR A 25 1.82 26.55 18.48
CA THR A 25 2.97 27.18 19.14
C THR A 25 3.06 26.61 20.55
N LEU A 26 3.90 25.58 20.73
CA LEU A 26 4.28 25.11 22.05
C LEU A 26 5.61 25.77 22.43
N GLU A 27 5.62 26.53 23.53
CA GLU A 27 6.85 27.10 24.05
C GLU A 27 7.77 25.97 24.55
N PHE A 28 8.96 25.88 23.95
CA PHE A 28 10.00 24.97 24.39
C PHE A 28 10.65 25.54 25.65
N THR A 29 10.42 24.91 26.80
CA THR A 29 11.01 25.29 28.08
C THR A 29 12.00 24.21 28.53
N GLU A 30 12.92 24.53 29.44
CA GLU A 30 13.81 23.52 30.04
C GLU A 30 13.04 22.39 30.74
N ALA A 31 11.84 22.68 31.26
CA ALA A 31 10.96 21.68 31.88
C ALA A 31 10.38 20.67 30.87
N ASN A 32 10.38 21.02 29.59
CA ASN A 32 9.84 20.22 28.49
C ASN A 32 10.96 19.77 27.53
N ALA A 33 12.23 19.86 27.95
CA ALA A 33 13.36 19.40 27.15
C ALA A 33 13.55 17.89 27.30
N GLY A 34 13.90 17.20 26.21
CA GLY A 34 14.20 15.76 26.21
C GLY A 34 13.07 14.87 25.66
N ILE A 35 13.15 13.58 25.95
CA ILE A 35 12.28 12.54 25.36
C ILE A 35 10.81 12.77 25.73
N ASP A 36 10.52 13.09 26.99
CA ASP A 36 9.15 13.25 27.47
C ASP A 36 8.47 14.48 26.85
N GLY A 37 9.21 15.57 26.67
CA GLY A 37 8.70 16.76 25.98
C GLY A 37 8.44 16.53 24.50
N MET A 38 9.32 15.78 23.80
CA MET A 38 9.07 15.38 22.42
C MET A 38 7.86 14.44 22.30
N ALA A 39 7.70 13.49 23.23
CA ALA A 39 6.54 12.61 23.27
C ALA A 39 5.23 13.39 23.47
N ALA A 40 5.21 14.35 24.40
CA ALA A 40 4.08 15.25 24.60
C ALA A 40 3.78 16.10 23.34
N TRP A 41 4.82 16.59 22.66
CA TRP A 41 4.69 17.32 21.40
C TRP A 41 4.06 16.47 20.30
N LEU A 42 4.56 15.24 20.10
CA LEU A 42 4.00 14.30 19.12
C LEU A 42 2.56 13.93 19.45
N ALA A 43 2.24 13.72 20.72
CA ALA A 43 0.88 13.43 21.16
C ALA A 43 -0.08 14.59 20.86
N ALA A 44 0.32 15.83 21.12
CA ALA A 44 -0.48 17.01 20.81
C ALA A 44 -0.69 17.21 19.29
N TYR A 45 0.31 16.83 18.48
CA TYR A 45 0.22 16.93 17.03
C TYR A 45 -0.55 15.76 16.39
N ALA A 46 -0.66 14.63 17.08
CA ALA A 46 -1.27 13.40 16.57
C ALA A 46 -2.70 13.63 16.07
N ASP A 47 -3.54 14.34 16.82
CA ASP A 47 -4.93 14.60 16.44
C ASP A 47 -5.07 15.47 15.18
N LEU A 48 -4.08 16.30 14.87
CA LEU A 48 -4.06 17.11 13.64
C LEU A 48 -3.69 16.30 12.40
N VAL A 49 -2.87 15.26 12.56
CA VAL A 49 -2.34 14.48 11.44
C VAL A 49 -3.00 13.13 11.26
N LEU A 50 -3.61 12.56 12.29
CA LEU A 50 -4.35 11.30 12.24
C LEU A 50 -5.75 11.48 11.65
N VAL A 51 -5.81 12.19 10.52
CA VAL A 51 -7.04 12.47 9.78
C VAL A 51 -7.13 11.60 8.52
N PRO A 52 -8.34 11.21 8.08
CA PRO A 52 -8.48 10.29 6.95
C PRO A 52 -7.93 10.75 5.60
N ASP A 53 -7.77 12.06 5.41
CA ASP A 53 -7.23 12.64 4.17
C ASP A 53 -5.70 12.69 4.18
N ASN A 54 -5.05 12.35 5.31
CA ASN A 54 -3.61 12.22 5.39
C ASN A 54 -3.17 10.83 4.89
N SER A 55 -2.42 10.80 3.78
CA SER A 55 -1.86 9.57 3.20
C SER A 55 -0.90 8.82 4.12
N TYR A 56 -0.36 9.48 5.15
CA TYR A 56 0.57 8.92 6.13
C TYR A 56 -0.13 8.52 7.45
N ALA A 57 -1.46 8.66 7.54
CA ALA A 57 -2.27 8.19 8.66
C ALA A 57 -3.10 6.97 8.24
N PRO A 58 -2.47 5.79 8.05
CA PRO A 58 -3.12 4.65 7.43
C PRO A 58 -4.32 4.13 8.23
N ASP A 59 -4.28 4.20 9.56
CA ASP A 59 -5.40 3.81 10.43
C ASP A 59 -6.61 4.74 10.26
N ALA A 60 -6.38 6.05 10.15
CA ALA A 60 -7.45 7.02 9.92
C ALA A 60 -8.08 6.84 8.53
N ALA A 61 -7.26 6.59 7.51
CA ALA A 61 -7.71 6.28 6.16
C ALA A 61 -8.54 4.97 6.13
N LEU A 62 -8.06 3.90 6.77
CA LEU A 62 -8.77 2.63 6.86
C LEU A 62 -10.14 2.81 7.55
N LYS A 63 -10.17 3.51 8.69
CA LYS A 63 -11.41 3.81 9.42
C LYS A 63 -12.44 4.54 8.55
N LYS A 64 -12.00 5.50 7.73
CA LYS A 64 -12.88 6.19 6.77
C LYS A 64 -13.44 5.22 5.74
N TYR A 65 -12.62 4.41 5.07
CA TYR A 65 -13.12 3.50 4.05
C TYR A 65 -14.07 2.44 4.61
N LEU A 66 -13.80 1.91 5.81
CA LEU A 66 -14.68 0.97 6.50
C LEU A 66 -15.98 1.60 7.02
N SER A 67 -16.01 2.92 7.22
CA SER A 67 -17.25 3.63 7.59
C SER A 67 -18.20 3.86 6.40
N ILE A 68 -17.69 3.75 5.17
CA ILE A 68 -18.48 3.89 3.96
C ILE A 68 -19.11 2.52 3.65
N PRO A 69 -20.44 2.43 3.49
CA PRO A 69 -21.09 1.19 3.08
C PRO A 69 -20.52 0.67 1.77
N GLU A 70 -20.41 -0.66 1.67
CA GLU A 70 -19.95 -1.32 0.45
C GLU A 70 -20.86 -0.92 -0.74
N PRO A 71 -20.30 -0.39 -1.84
CA PRO A 71 -21.11 0.00 -2.99
C PRO A 71 -21.75 -1.21 -3.70
N GLU A 72 -22.98 -1.06 -4.21
CA GLU A 72 -23.66 -2.12 -4.95
C GLU A 72 -23.18 -2.24 -6.41
N LYS A 73 -22.86 -1.11 -7.04
CA LYS A 73 -22.45 -1.07 -8.44
C LYS A 73 -21.05 -1.69 -8.60
N PRO A 74 -20.85 -2.63 -9.54
CA PRO A 74 -19.58 -3.36 -9.66
C PRO A 74 -18.34 -2.45 -9.75
N MET A 75 -18.37 -1.40 -10.56
CA MET A 75 -17.19 -0.53 -10.74
C MET A 75 -16.89 0.33 -9.50
N GLU A 76 -17.93 0.83 -8.83
CA GLU A 76 -17.78 1.57 -7.58
C GLU A 76 -17.25 0.64 -6.46
N LYS A 77 -17.79 -0.59 -6.40
CA LYS A 77 -17.36 -1.64 -5.48
C LYS A 77 -15.92 -2.08 -5.73
N MET A 78 -15.51 -2.22 -6.98
CA MET A 78 -14.14 -2.52 -7.37
C MET A 78 -13.19 -1.43 -6.85
N GLN A 79 -13.49 -0.16 -7.13
CA GLN A 79 -12.68 0.96 -6.65
C GLN A 79 -12.62 1.04 -5.11
N TRP A 80 -13.74 0.78 -4.45
CA TRP A 80 -13.81 0.72 -2.99
C TRP A 80 -12.94 -0.41 -2.41
N ASN A 81 -13.02 -1.62 -2.98
CA ASN A 81 -12.17 -2.76 -2.60
C ASN A 81 -10.68 -2.44 -2.74
N ALA A 82 -10.26 -1.83 -3.85
CA ALA A 82 -8.88 -1.41 -4.04
C ALA A 82 -8.39 -0.46 -2.93
N ASN A 83 -9.24 0.48 -2.51
CA ASN A 83 -8.91 1.42 -1.45
C ASN A 83 -8.82 0.74 -0.08
N VAL A 84 -9.80 -0.10 0.26
CA VAL A 84 -9.80 -0.84 1.53
C VAL A 84 -8.60 -1.78 1.62
N ALA A 85 -8.32 -2.55 0.56
CA ALA A 85 -7.18 -3.47 0.50
C ALA A 85 -5.85 -2.74 0.75
N ARG A 86 -5.64 -1.62 0.06
CA ARG A 86 -4.45 -0.78 0.21
C ARG A 86 -4.35 -0.16 1.61
N SER A 87 -5.47 0.26 2.19
CA SER A 87 -5.49 0.76 3.56
C SER A 87 -5.08 -0.32 4.57
N TYR A 88 -5.60 -1.55 4.47
CA TYR A 88 -5.15 -2.66 5.31
C TYR A 88 -3.64 -2.92 5.16
N LEU A 89 -3.15 -2.96 3.92
CA LEU A 89 -1.72 -3.12 3.66
C LEU A 89 -0.88 -2.01 4.33
N ASN A 90 -1.32 -0.76 4.26
CA ASN A 90 -0.61 0.37 4.87
C ASN A 90 -0.64 0.34 6.40
N THR A 91 -1.65 -0.30 7.01
CA THR A 91 -1.70 -0.56 8.47
C THR A 91 -0.85 -1.75 8.92
N GLY A 92 -0.11 -2.39 8.02
CA GLY A 92 0.69 -3.57 8.33
C GLY A 92 -0.11 -4.85 8.48
N LYS A 93 -1.32 -4.89 7.91
CA LYS A 93 -2.31 -5.98 8.01
C LYS A 93 -2.53 -6.62 6.63
N PRO A 94 -1.53 -7.32 6.06
CA PRO A 94 -1.64 -7.85 4.70
C PRO A 94 -2.70 -8.94 4.56
N GLU A 95 -2.94 -9.75 5.60
CA GLU A 95 -3.90 -10.86 5.51
C GLU A 95 -5.34 -10.36 5.34
N GLU A 96 -5.68 -9.29 6.06
CA GLU A 96 -6.97 -8.62 6.00
C GLU A 96 -7.18 -7.89 4.66
N SER A 97 -6.12 -7.61 3.90
CA SER A 97 -6.23 -7.00 2.57
C SER A 97 -6.70 -7.99 1.49
N PHE A 98 -6.44 -9.28 1.66
CA PHE A 98 -6.64 -10.27 0.60
C PHE A 98 -8.10 -10.46 0.14
N PRO A 99 -9.11 -10.49 1.02
CA PRO A 99 -10.50 -10.59 0.57
C PRO A 99 -10.90 -9.45 -0.38
N TYR A 100 -10.45 -8.24 -0.10
CA TYR A 100 -10.73 -7.06 -0.91
C TYR A 100 -9.97 -7.08 -2.25
N PHE A 101 -8.70 -7.51 -2.26
CA PHE A 101 -7.98 -7.75 -3.52
C PHE A 101 -8.65 -8.82 -4.38
N LYS A 102 -9.05 -9.95 -3.77
CA LYS A 102 -9.74 -11.04 -4.49
C LYS A 102 -11.03 -10.54 -5.14
N GLU A 103 -11.82 -9.76 -4.41
CA GLU A 103 -13.06 -9.18 -4.95
C GLU A 103 -12.78 -8.14 -6.05
N TYR A 104 -11.73 -7.32 -5.89
CA TYR A 104 -11.27 -6.41 -6.95
C TYR A 104 -10.97 -7.16 -8.25
N PHE A 105 -10.17 -8.23 -8.18
CA PHE A 105 -9.79 -8.99 -9.37
C PHE A 105 -10.94 -9.80 -9.96
N ARG A 106 -11.84 -10.36 -9.13
CA ARG A 106 -13.06 -11.01 -9.61
C ARG A 106 -13.91 -10.05 -10.45
N ILE A 107 -14.18 -8.85 -9.94
CA ILE A 107 -14.96 -7.84 -10.67
C ILE A 107 -14.23 -7.40 -11.95
N ALA A 108 -12.90 -7.24 -11.91
CA ALA A 108 -12.09 -6.87 -13.06
C ALA A 108 -12.17 -7.93 -14.18
N GLU A 109 -12.07 -9.21 -13.83
CA GLU A 109 -12.16 -10.35 -14.74
C GLU A 109 -13.53 -10.47 -15.39
N GLU A 110 -14.60 -10.13 -14.66
CA GLU A 110 -15.96 -10.06 -15.18
C GLU A 110 -16.20 -8.84 -16.08
N ASN A 111 -15.34 -7.82 -16.01
CA ASN A 111 -15.51 -6.55 -16.72
C ASN A 111 -14.25 -6.11 -17.51
N PRO A 112 -13.67 -6.97 -18.38
CA PRO A 112 -12.38 -6.72 -19.00
C PRO A 112 -12.38 -5.50 -19.94
N ALA A 113 -13.53 -5.16 -20.53
CA ALA A 113 -13.68 -3.96 -21.36
C ALA A 113 -13.52 -2.67 -20.56
N ALA A 114 -13.97 -2.64 -19.29
CA ALA A 114 -13.80 -1.46 -18.43
C ALA A 114 -12.32 -1.22 -18.12
N ILE A 115 -11.57 -2.30 -17.86
CA ILE A 115 -10.13 -2.26 -17.58
C ILE A 115 -9.33 -1.78 -18.79
N ARG A 116 -9.69 -2.25 -19.99
CA ARG A 116 -8.98 -1.93 -21.24
C ARG A 116 -9.50 -0.68 -21.94
N SER A 117 -10.50 -0.01 -21.38
CA SER A 117 -11.18 1.12 -22.03
C SER A 117 -10.26 2.30 -22.33
N ASN A 118 -9.21 2.49 -21.54
CA ASN A 118 -8.22 3.54 -21.75
C ASN A 118 -6.89 3.19 -21.04
N LYS A 119 -5.83 3.93 -21.37
CA LYS A 119 -4.50 3.76 -20.80
C LYS A 119 -4.49 3.88 -19.27
N PHE A 120 -5.19 4.87 -18.72
CA PHE A 120 -5.25 5.11 -17.27
C PHE A 120 -5.85 3.91 -16.52
N ASN A 121 -6.95 3.33 -17.01
CA ASN A 121 -7.57 2.16 -16.38
C ASN A 121 -6.66 0.93 -16.43
N LYS A 122 -5.93 0.73 -17.53
CA LYS A 122 -4.95 -0.35 -17.66
C LYS A 122 -3.81 -0.19 -16.66
N GLU A 123 -3.24 1.01 -16.57
CA GLU A 123 -2.16 1.33 -15.62
C GLU A 123 -2.64 1.22 -14.17
N TYR A 124 -3.87 1.65 -13.87
CA TYR A 124 -4.43 1.53 -12.54
C TYR A 124 -4.65 0.06 -12.14
N TYR A 125 -5.21 -0.77 -13.02
CA TYR A 125 -5.32 -2.21 -12.78
C TYR A 125 -3.96 -2.85 -12.52
N ARG A 126 -2.97 -2.45 -13.31
CA ARG A 126 -1.61 -2.92 -13.17
C ARG A 126 -1.00 -2.56 -11.81
N PHE A 127 -1.15 -1.31 -11.38
CA PHE A 127 -0.73 -0.85 -10.06
C PHE A 127 -1.39 -1.64 -8.91
N ILE A 128 -2.68 -1.97 -9.04
CA ILE A 128 -3.37 -2.80 -8.03
C ILE A 128 -2.85 -4.24 -8.03
N LEU A 129 -2.51 -4.80 -9.20
CA LEU A 129 -1.88 -6.12 -9.32
C LEU A 129 -0.48 -6.18 -8.67
N GLU A 130 0.34 -5.16 -8.89
CA GLU A 130 1.64 -5.01 -8.21
C GLU A 130 1.47 -4.91 -6.69
N THR A 131 0.49 -4.13 -6.23
CA THR A 131 0.22 -3.97 -4.80
C THR A 131 -0.27 -5.28 -4.17
N TYR A 132 -1.00 -6.11 -4.91
CA TYR A 132 -1.39 -7.45 -4.48
C TYR A 132 -0.18 -8.40 -4.39
N GLY A 133 0.80 -8.26 -5.30
CA GLY A 133 2.10 -8.91 -5.16
C GLY A 133 2.82 -8.50 -3.87
N ILE A 134 2.85 -7.20 -3.55
CA ILE A 134 3.46 -6.68 -2.32
C ILE A 134 2.75 -7.21 -1.07
N SER A 135 1.42 -7.34 -1.05
CA SER A 135 0.73 -7.88 0.12
C SER A 135 1.11 -9.33 0.40
N TYR A 136 1.33 -10.15 -0.64
CA TYR A 136 1.91 -11.48 -0.48
C TYR A 136 3.36 -11.47 -0.01
N MET A 137 4.20 -10.54 -0.50
CA MET A 137 5.58 -10.39 -0.01
C MET A 137 5.61 -10.05 1.50
N ARG A 138 4.75 -9.12 1.95
CA ARG A 138 4.65 -8.76 3.37
C ARG A 138 4.09 -9.88 4.23
N GLN A 139 3.15 -10.67 3.70
CA GLN A 139 2.72 -11.90 4.39
C GLN A 139 3.90 -12.87 4.55
N GLY A 140 4.72 -13.05 3.50
CA GLY A 140 5.93 -13.86 3.55
C GLY A 140 6.93 -13.35 4.60
N GLU A 141 7.16 -12.04 4.67
CA GLU A 141 8.01 -11.39 5.67
C GLU A 141 7.51 -11.67 7.09
N ILE A 142 6.22 -11.51 7.36
CA ILE A 142 5.63 -11.80 8.68
C ILE A 142 5.80 -13.28 9.03
N ALA A 143 5.44 -14.19 8.12
CA ALA A 143 5.47 -15.62 8.36
C ALA A 143 6.90 -16.18 8.54
N ASN A 144 7.89 -15.58 7.89
CA ASN A 144 9.25 -16.12 7.82
C ASN A 144 10.27 -15.23 8.53
N CYS A 145 10.44 -13.97 8.12
CA CYS A 145 11.46 -13.10 8.70
C CYS A 145 11.13 -12.64 10.12
N LEU A 146 9.85 -12.39 10.43
CA LEU A 146 9.40 -11.95 11.75
C LEU A 146 9.14 -13.13 12.69
N ASN A 147 8.27 -14.06 12.29
CA ASN A 147 7.84 -15.16 13.15
C ASN A 147 8.86 -16.31 13.24
N ARG A 148 9.77 -16.43 12.26
CA ARG A 148 10.78 -17.51 12.18
C ARG A 148 12.18 -16.94 11.92
N HIS A 149 12.49 -15.87 12.63
CA HIS A 149 13.71 -15.09 12.41
C HIS A 149 15.00 -15.94 12.50
N THR A 150 15.90 -15.68 11.57
CA THR A 150 17.27 -16.21 11.48
C THR A 150 18.24 -15.05 11.25
N PRO A 151 19.54 -15.20 11.57
CA PRO A 151 20.55 -14.18 11.26
C PRO A 151 20.63 -13.81 9.76
N GLU A 152 20.20 -14.72 8.88
CA GLU A 152 20.18 -14.54 7.43
C GLU A 152 18.83 -14.02 6.89
N SER A 153 17.82 -13.86 7.75
CA SER A 153 16.47 -13.42 7.35
C SER A 153 16.50 -12.05 6.69
N CYS A 154 15.88 -11.96 5.50
CA CYS A 154 15.69 -10.70 4.78
C CYS A 154 17.00 -9.93 4.47
N ILE A 155 18.16 -10.62 4.46
CA ILE A 155 19.45 -10.08 4.00
C ILE A 155 19.65 -10.47 2.53
N PHE A 156 20.15 -9.54 1.72
CA PHE A 156 20.35 -9.76 0.28
C PHE A 156 21.78 -10.25 -0.03
N PRO A 157 21.94 -11.26 -0.91
CA PRO A 157 20.89 -12.10 -1.50
C PRO A 157 20.26 -13.03 -0.44
N ILE A 158 18.96 -13.29 -0.56
CA ILE A 158 18.26 -14.19 0.36
C ILE A 158 18.72 -15.62 0.07
N GLN A 159 19.30 -16.28 1.07
CA GLN A 159 19.90 -17.60 0.93
C GLN A 159 20.03 -18.28 2.31
N GLY A 160 20.32 -19.58 2.31
CA GLY A 160 20.55 -20.34 3.55
C GLY A 160 19.37 -20.21 4.52
N GLY A 161 19.65 -19.74 5.73
CA GLY A 161 18.62 -19.51 6.77
C GLY A 161 17.58 -18.43 6.42
N GLY A 162 17.79 -17.64 5.36
CA GLY A 162 16.84 -16.63 4.89
C GLY A 162 15.77 -17.15 3.93
N ILE A 163 15.91 -18.40 3.42
CA ILE A 163 14.89 -19.02 2.54
C ILE A 163 13.60 -19.24 3.32
N HIS A 164 12.47 -18.86 2.74
CA HIS A 164 11.16 -18.95 3.38
C HIS A 164 10.72 -20.40 3.55
N ALA A 165 10.45 -20.81 4.79
CA ALA A 165 9.83 -22.09 5.10
C ALA A 165 8.33 -22.10 4.77
N ASP A 166 7.62 -20.99 5.05
CA ASP A 166 6.27 -20.74 4.54
C ASP A 166 6.38 -20.04 3.18
N THR A 167 6.28 -20.84 2.13
CA THR A 167 6.45 -20.40 0.75
C THR A 167 5.22 -19.69 0.19
N MET A 168 4.07 -19.66 0.89
CA MET A 168 2.81 -19.16 0.33
C MET A 168 2.93 -17.72 -0.15
N GLY A 169 3.52 -16.83 0.66
CA GLY A 169 3.72 -15.43 0.30
C GLY A 169 4.61 -15.27 -0.93
N ALA A 170 5.83 -15.82 -0.88
CA ALA A 170 6.79 -15.71 -1.97
C ALA A 170 6.29 -16.38 -3.26
N ALA A 171 5.61 -17.53 -3.18
CA ALA A 171 5.10 -18.24 -4.36
C ALA A 171 3.97 -17.47 -5.07
N ASN A 172 3.05 -16.84 -4.32
CA ASN A 172 1.99 -16.05 -4.94
C ASN A 172 2.52 -14.73 -5.50
N ALA A 173 3.42 -14.05 -4.79
CA ALA A 173 4.12 -12.88 -5.31
C ALA A 173 4.88 -13.21 -6.60
N PHE A 174 5.63 -14.32 -6.63
CA PHE A 174 6.33 -14.80 -7.83
C PHE A 174 5.37 -15.00 -9.01
N ARG A 175 4.22 -15.64 -8.80
CA ARG A 175 3.22 -15.85 -9.86
C ARG A 175 2.66 -14.54 -10.40
N ILE A 176 2.39 -13.57 -9.52
CA ILE A 176 1.89 -12.24 -9.88
C ILE A 176 2.95 -11.47 -10.68
N TYR A 177 4.18 -11.35 -10.18
CA TYR A 177 5.23 -10.63 -10.92
C TYR A 177 5.60 -11.32 -12.23
N ARG A 178 5.47 -12.66 -12.31
CA ARG A 178 5.66 -13.37 -13.57
C ARG A 178 4.56 -13.05 -14.60
N SER A 179 3.29 -12.93 -14.19
CA SER A 179 2.21 -12.56 -15.13
C SER A 179 2.36 -11.12 -15.59
N ILE A 180 2.76 -10.25 -14.67
CA ILE A 180 3.13 -8.88 -14.91
C ILE A 180 4.21 -8.75 -16.00
N LEU A 181 5.30 -9.52 -15.90
CA LEU A 181 6.42 -9.46 -16.86
C LEU A 181 6.09 -10.15 -18.19
N ALA A 182 5.08 -11.01 -18.23
CA ALA A 182 4.58 -11.56 -19.49
C ALA A 182 3.89 -10.48 -20.35
N GLU A 183 3.33 -9.44 -19.72
CA GLU A 183 2.76 -8.28 -20.44
C GLU A 183 3.77 -7.16 -20.68
N ASP A 184 4.65 -6.89 -19.71
CA ASP A 184 5.67 -5.84 -19.80
C ASP A 184 7.03 -6.35 -19.29
N PRO A 185 7.86 -6.94 -20.17
CA PRO A 185 9.20 -7.40 -19.81
C PRO A 185 10.16 -6.27 -19.40
N GLY A 186 9.81 -5.01 -19.68
CA GLY A 186 10.63 -3.83 -19.38
C GLY A 186 10.43 -3.28 -17.96
N ASP A 187 9.50 -3.85 -17.18
CA ASP A 187 9.25 -3.42 -15.82
C ASP A 187 10.36 -3.90 -14.87
N HIS A 188 11.32 -3.02 -14.61
CA HIS A 188 12.45 -3.29 -13.73
C HIS A 188 12.05 -3.50 -12.26
N GLU A 189 10.97 -2.88 -11.79
CA GLU A 189 10.48 -3.09 -10.43
C GLU A 189 9.94 -4.52 -10.29
N ALA A 190 9.15 -4.96 -11.27
CA ALA A 190 8.65 -6.33 -11.30
C ALA A 190 9.75 -7.38 -11.49
N VAL A 191 10.77 -7.11 -12.32
CA VAL A 191 11.96 -7.99 -12.43
C VAL A 191 12.63 -8.15 -11.06
N TRP A 192 12.84 -7.03 -10.37
CA TRP A 192 13.43 -7.04 -9.03
C TRP A 192 12.59 -7.87 -8.05
N LEU A 193 11.29 -7.60 -7.95
CA LEU A 193 10.41 -8.27 -7.01
C LEU A 193 10.19 -9.76 -7.35
N LEU A 194 10.19 -10.13 -8.62
CA LEU A 194 10.21 -11.53 -9.05
C LEU A 194 11.47 -12.23 -8.55
N ASN A 195 12.65 -11.60 -8.69
CA ASN A 195 13.91 -12.16 -8.23
C ASN A 195 13.94 -12.30 -6.71
N VAL A 196 13.49 -11.29 -5.95
CA VAL A 196 13.36 -11.37 -4.48
C VAL A 196 12.45 -12.53 -4.09
N SER A 197 11.31 -12.68 -4.77
CA SER A 197 10.40 -13.81 -4.56
C SER A 197 11.08 -15.15 -4.85
N ALA A 198 11.88 -15.23 -5.92
CA ALA A 198 12.61 -16.44 -6.31
C ALA A 198 13.67 -16.82 -5.27
N MET A 199 14.48 -15.86 -4.80
CA MET A 199 15.49 -16.10 -3.75
C MET A 199 14.84 -16.54 -2.43
N ALA A 200 13.69 -15.94 -2.08
CA ALA A 200 12.92 -16.37 -0.91
C ALA A 200 12.38 -17.80 -1.04
N LEU A 201 12.17 -18.30 -2.27
CA LEU A 201 11.74 -19.67 -2.52
C LEU A 201 12.90 -20.68 -2.54
N GLY A 202 14.15 -20.22 -2.69
CA GLY A 202 15.36 -21.06 -2.74
C GLY A 202 15.71 -21.50 -4.14
#